data_AF-A0AAJ1FY63-F1
#
_entry.id   AF-A0AAJ1FY63-F1
#
_cell.length_a   1.000
_cell.length_b   1.000
_cell.length_c   1.000
_cell.angle_alpha   90.00
_cell.angle_beta   90.00
_cell.angle_gamma   90.00
#
_symmetry.space_group_name_H-M   'P 1'
#
loop_
_entity.id
_entity.type
_entity.pdbx_description
1 polymer ?
#
loop_
_entity_poly.entity_id
_entity_poly.type
_entity_poly.pdbx_seq_one_letter_code
_entity_poly.pdbx_strand_id
1 'polypeptide(L)'
;MDKLLEKYKNLNPDSSIAKIEKTAQDLKRRQYMPPFILEVKDFLHMTKEKMLEEYKRVMDLSSEDNELKSVISIEDPNDIKIKHLTTLLNQYLLLCGLREGDPNSWDIINELYEDD
;
A
#
# COMPACT_ATOMS: atom_id res chain seq x y z
N MET A 1 -10.94 -13.57 -3.25
CA MET A 1 -10.15 -13.40 -2.01
C MET A 1 -8.87 -14.22 -2.05
N ASP A 2 -8.94 -15.54 -2.23
CA ASP A 2 -7.78 -16.45 -2.13
C ASP A 2 -6.62 -16.07 -3.04
N LYS A 3 -6.89 -15.72 -4.31
CA LYS A 3 -5.87 -15.26 -5.25
C LYS A 3 -5.13 -13.99 -4.77
N LEU A 4 -5.78 -13.12 -4.01
CA LEU A 4 -5.16 -11.90 -3.50
C LEU A 4 -4.27 -12.21 -2.30
N LEU A 5 -4.74 -13.04 -1.36
CA LEU A 5 -3.92 -13.51 -0.24
C LEU A 5 -2.65 -14.21 -0.72
N GLU A 6 -2.74 -15.05 -1.75
CA GLU A 6 -1.57 -15.71 -2.33
C GLU A 6 -0.56 -14.70 -2.90
N LYS A 7 -0.99 -13.56 -3.46
CA LYS A 7 -0.06 -12.51 -3.88
C LYS A 7 0.68 -11.88 -2.70
N TYR A 8 0.00 -11.63 -1.59
CA TYR A 8 0.62 -11.11 -0.36
C TYR A 8 1.64 -12.10 0.22
N LYS A 9 1.28 -13.39 0.28
CA LYS A 9 2.21 -14.45 0.74
C LYS A 9 3.44 -14.61 -0.16
N ASN A 10 3.29 -14.36 -1.45
CA ASN A 10 4.37 -14.47 -2.44
C ASN A 10 5.15 -13.17 -2.66
N LEU A 11 4.95 -12.13 -1.83
CA LEU A 11 5.82 -10.95 -1.84
C LEU A 11 7.28 -11.36 -1.64
N ASN A 12 8.18 -10.67 -2.34
CA ASN A 12 9.62 -10.85 -2.19
C ASN A 12 10.08 -10.55 -0.75
N PRO A 13 11.26 -11.05 -0.34
CA PRO A 13 11.88 -10.66 0.92
C PRO A 13 12.05 -9.15 1.02
N ASP A 14 12.02 -8.64 2.25
CA ASP A 14 12.18 -7.21 2.53
C ASP A 14 13.57 -6.72 2.13
N SER A 15 13.62 -5.49 1.61
CA SER A 15 14.88 -4.75 1.45
C SER A 15 15.54 -4.50 2.81
N SER A 16 16.84 -4.18 2.81
CA SER A 16 17.53 -3.84 4.06
C SER A 16 16.92 -2.61 4.74
N ILE A 17 17.02 -2.54 6.07
CA ILE A 17 16.53 -1.39 6.86
C ILE A 17 17.07 -0.06 6.30
N ALA A 18 18.35 -0.03 5.90
CA ALA A 18 18.95 1.17 5.33
C ALA A 18 18.27 1.63 4.03
N LYS A 19 17.85 0.70 3.16
CA LYS A 19 17.09 1.02 1.94
C LYS A 19 15.69 1.52 2.27
N ILE A 20 15.01 0.85 3.21
CA ILE A 20 13.67 1.25 3.67
C ILE A 20 13.69 2.68 4.20
N GLU A 21 14.60 3.00 5.12
CA GLU A 21 14.72 4.34 5.71
C GLU A 21 15.06 5.40 4.68
N LYS A 22 16.02 5.12 3.78
CA LYS A 22 16.42 6.06 2.73
C LYS A 22 15.24 6.38 1.81
N THR A 23 14.57 5.35 1.28
CA THR A 23 13.41 5.53 0.40
C THR A 23 12.28 6.26 1.11
N ALA A 24 12.00 5.94 2.38
CA ALA A 24 10.99 6.63 3.16
C ALA A 24 11.32 8.13 3.33
N GLN A 25 12.59 8.48 3.59
CA GLN A 25 13.01 9.89 3.66
C GLN A 25 12.86 10.61 2.31
N ASP A 26 13.25 9.96 1.22
CA ASP A 26 13.16 10.55 -0.12
C ASP A 26 11.71 10.79 -0.54
N LEU A 27 10.80 9.85 -0.25
CA LEU A 27 9.37 9.99 -0.49
C LEU A 27 8.71 11.04 0.42
N LYS A 28 9.13 11.14 1.70
CA LYS A 28 8.65 12.19 2.61
C LYS A 28 9.02 13.59 2.11
N ARG A 29 10.24 13.78 1.57
CA ARG A 29 10.66 15.07 0.99
C ARG A 29 9.83 15.47 -0.23
N ARG A 30 9.37 14.48 -0.99
CA ARG A 30 8.48 14.65 -2.15
C ARG A 30 7.01 14.75 -1.77
N GLN A 31 6.68 14.73 -0.48
CA GLN A 31 5.29 14.74 0.02
C GLN A 31 4.44 13.63 -0.60
N TYR A 32 5.05 12.46 -0.80
CA TYR A 32 4.37 11.34 -1.43
C TYR A 32 3.16 10.88 -0.61
N MET A 33 1.99 10.85 -1.25
CA MET A 33 0.72 10.46 -0.66
C MET A 33 0.08 9.34 -1.47
N PRO A 34 0.19 8.08 -1.04
CA PRO A 34 -0.48 6.98 -1.70
C PRO A 34 -2.02 7.13 -1.67
N PRO A 35 -2.74 6.77 -2.75
CA PRO A 35 -4.18 6.97 -2.86
C PRO A 35 -4.98 5.86 -2.15
N PHE A 36 -4.79 5.70 -0.84
CA PHE A 36 -5.48 4.66 -0.08
C PHE A 36 -6.95 5.00 0.20
N ILE A 37 -7.81 3.99 0.11
CA ILE A 37 -9.25 4.10 0.42
C ILE A 37 -9.50 4.04 1.94
N LEU A 38 -8.72 3.23 2.65
CA LEU A 38 -8.78 3.03 4.10
C LEU A 38 -7.44 3.51 4.68
N GLU A 39 -7.40 3.80 5.98
CA GLU A 39 -6.20 4.33 6.63
C GLU A 39 -5.11 3.25 6.67
N VAL A 40 -3.90 3.59 6.19
CA VAL A 40 -2.73 2.71 6.27
C VAL A 40 -1.64 3.42 7.04
N LYS A 41 -1.31 2.90 8.22
CA LYS A 41 -0.31 3.49 9.11
C LYS A 41 1.09 3.08 8.70
N ASP A 42 1.99 4.06 8.70
CA ASP A 42 3.43 3.86 8.51
C ASP A 42 3.80 3.10 7.22
N PHE A 43 3.03 3.35 6.15
CA PHE A 43 3.16 2.63 4.87
C PHE A 43 4.58 2.61 4.30
N LEU A 44 5.31 3.73 4.37
CA LEU A 44 6.66 3.84 3.80
C LEU A 44 7.69 2.90 4.45
N HIS A 45 7.39 2.45 5.67
CA HIS A 45 8.22 1.56 6.48
C HIS A 45 7.70 0.12 6.51
N MET A 46 6.57 -0.16 5.86
CA MET A 46 5.99 -1.50 5.86
C MET A 46 6.97 -2.55 5.31
N THR A 47 6.93 -3.71 5.96
CA THR A 47 7.56 -4.97 5.54
C THR A 47 6.48 -5.92 5.01
N LYS A 48 6.90 -7.03 4.41
CA LYS A 48 6.00 -8.11 4.02
C LYS A 48 5.14 -8.60 5.19
N GLU A 49 5.72 -8.69 6.39
CA GLU A 49 4.99 -9.06 7.60
C GLU A 49 3.88 -8.05 7.91
N LYS A 50 4.19 -6.76 7.87
CA LYS A 50 3.19 -5.69 8.07
C LYS A 50 2.11 -5.66 6.99
N MET A 51 2.46 -5.97 5.75
CA MET A 51 1.48 -6.13 4.67
C MET A 51 0.51 -7.29 4.94
N LEU A 52 0.99 -8.41 5.49
CA LEU A 52 0.14 -9.55 5.84
C LEU A 52 -0.75 -9.26 7.06
N GLU A 53 -0.21 -8.57 8.07
CA GLU A 53 -0.99 -8.07 9.21
C GLU A 53 -2.12 -7.14 8.74
N GLU A 54 -1.79 -6.20 7.85
CA GLU A 54 -2.75 -5.23 7.32
C GLU A 54 -3.81 -5.90 6.44
N TYR A 55 -3.42 -6.89 5.63
CA TYR A 55 -4.37 -7.72 4.89
C TYR A 55 -5.40 -8.35 5.84
N LYS A 56 -4.92 -8.96 6.93
CA LYS A 56 -5.79 -9.59 7.91
C LYS A 56 -6.70 -8.56 8.58
N ARG A 57 -6.15 -7.43 9.03
CA ARG A 57 -6.90 -6.33 9.65
C ARG A 57 -8.08 -5.89 8.78
N VAL A 58 -7.82 -5.60 7.51
CA VAL A 58 -8.86 -5.12 6.56
C VAL A 58 -9.91 -6.20 6.30
N MET A 59 -9.49 -7.46 6.16
CA MET A 59 -10.43 -8.57 5.98
C MET A 59 -11.34 -8.76 7.21
N ASP A 60 -10.79 -8.56 8.41
CA ASP A 60 -11.49 -8.69 9.69
C ASP A 60 -12.44 -7.52 10.01
N LEU A 61 -12.38 -6.40 9.25
CA LEU A 61 -13.31 -5.28 9.43
C LEU A 61 -14.77 -5.73 9.22
N SER A 62 -15.65 -5.36 10.13
CA SER A 62 -17.10 -5.50 9.98
C SER A 62 -17.67 -4.39 9.10
N SER A 63 -18.84 -4.61 8.50
CA SER A 63 -19.58 -3.55 7.79
C SER A 63 -19.99 -2.40 8.70
N GLU A 64 -19.93 -2.58 10.03
CA GLU A 64 -20.25 -1.55 11.01
C GLU A 64 -19.05 -0.70 11.43
N ASP A 65 -17.83 -1.04 10.99
CA ASP A 65 -16.63 -0.29 11.33
C ASP A 65 -16.68 1.12 10.74
N ASN A 66 -16.30 2.11 11.56
CA ASN A 66 -16.37 3.53 11.21
C ASN A 66 -15.51 3.88 9.98
N GLU A 67 -14.38 3.20 9.84
CA GLU A 67 -13.46 3.35 8.70
C GLU A 67 -14.13 2.96 7.38
N LEU A 68 -14.89 1.86 7.38
CA LEU A 68 -15.70 1.49 6.22
C LEU A 68 -16.85 2.47 6.05
N LYS A 69 -17.64 2.75 7.11
CA LYS A 69 -18.83 3.63 7.10
C LYS A 69 -18.60 5.00 6.45
N SER A 70 -17.39 5.55 6.61
CA SER A 70 -17.00 6.83 6.02
C SER A 70 -16.89 6.78 4.49
N VAL A 71 -16.79 5.58 3.90
CA VAL A 71 -16.63 5.30 2.47
C VAL A 71 -17.92 4.71 1.85
N ILE A 72 -18.73 3.96 2.60
CA ILE A 72 -19.89 3.12 2.14
C ILE A 72 -21.12 3.90 1.65
N SER A 73 -21.01 5.19 1.30
CA SER A 73 -22.19 5.93 0.82
C SER A 73 -22.80 5.30 -0.45
N ILE A 74 -22.06 4.46 -1.18
CA ILE A 74 -22.42 3.96 -2.53
C ILE A 74 -22.04 2.48 -2.82
N GLU A 75 -21.06 1.86 -2.13
CA GLU A 75 -20.49 0.55 -2.53
C GLU A 75 -20.59 -0.56 -1.47
N ASP A 76 -20.55 -1.84 -1.90
CA ASP A 76 -20.52 -3.01 -0.99
C ASP A 76 -19.23 -3.00 -0.13
N PRO A 77 -19.31 -3.27 1.19
CA PRO A 77 -18.13 -3.29 2.07
C PRO A 77 -17.03 -4.26 1.62
N ASN A 78 -17.37 -5.40 1.03
CA ASN A 78 -16.37 -6.34 0.52
C ASN A 78 -15.67 -5.82 -0.72
N ASP A 79 -16.38 -5.10 -1.59
CA ASP A 79 -15.76 -4.46 -2.76
C ASP A 79 -14.77 -3.38 -2.34
N ILE A 80 -15.10 -2.59 -1.32
CA ILE A 80 -14.19 -1.60 -0.73
C ILE A 80 -12.92 -2.29 -0.21
N LYS A 81 -13.06 -3.39 0.56
CA LYS A 81 -11.90 -4.16 1.06
C LYS A 81 -11.02 -4.68 -0.08
N ILE A 82 -11.62 -5.27 -1.12
CA ILE A 82 -10.88 -5.81 -2.27
C ILE A 82 -10.14 -4.69 -3.00
N LYS A 83 -10.81 -3.57 -3.27
CA LYS A 83 -10.19 -2.40 -3.94
C LYS A 83 -9.05 -1.87 -3.10
N HIS A 84 -9.28 -1.67 -1.80
CA HIS A 84 -8.26 -1.17 -0.88
C HIS A 84 -7.03 -2.09 -0.86
N LEU A 85 -7.22 -3.40 -0.64
CA LEU A 85 -6.12 -4.36 -0.58
C LEU A 85 -5.39 -4.52 -1.92
N THR A 86 -6.07 -4.29 -3.04
CA THR A 86 -5.43 -4.26 -4.36
C THR A 86 -4.58 -3.00 -4.52
N THR A 87 -5.10 -1.84 -4.14
CA THR A 87 -4.35 -0.58 -4.14
C THR A 87 -3.14 -0.67 -3.22
N LEU A 88 -3.31 -1.14 -1.98
CA LEU A 88 -2.23 -1.34 -1.01
C LEU A 88 -1.11 -2.22 -1.57
N LEU A 89 -1.47 -3.36 -2.18
CA LEU A 89 -0.50 -4.25 -2.81
C LEU A 89 0.28 -3.56 -3.93
N ASN A 90 -0.41 -2.85 -4.82
CA ASN A 90 0.23 -2.16 -5.94
C ASN A 90 1.21 -1.07 -5.47
N GLN A 91 0.79 -0.27 -4.49
CA GLN A 91 1.67 0.75 -3.90
C GLN A 91 2.87 0.11 -3.19
N TYR A 92 2.69 -1.02 -2.52
CA TYR A 92 3.80 -1.72 -1.87
C TYR A 92 4.81 -2.27 -2.88
N LEU A 93 4.34 -2.80 -4.01
CA LEU A 93 5.23 -3.26 -5.08
C LEU A 93 6.03 -2.10 -5.69
N LEU A 94 5.39 -0.94 -5.89
CA LEU A 94 6.08 0.29 -6.29
C LEU A 94 7.14 0.69 -5.25
N LEU A 95 6.78 0.66 -3.96
CA LEU A 95 7.70 0.95 -2.86
C LEU A 95 8.90 0.00 -2.82
N CYS A 96 8.70 -1.29 -3.09
CA CYS A 96 9.79 -2.26 -3.24
C CYS A 96 10.71 -1.92 -4.41
N GLY A 97 10.16 -1.56 -5.57
CA GLY A 97 10.98 -1.11 -6.72
C GLY A 97 11.82 0.12 -6.39
N LEU A 98 11.23 1.11 -5.71
CA LEU A 98 11.94 2.31 -5.25
C LEU A 98 13.08 1.99 -4.27
N ARG A 99 12.88 1.03 -3.35
CA ARG A 99 13.91 0.56 -2.40
C ARG A 99 15.09 -0.13 -3.08
N GLU A 100 14.83 -0.80 -4.19
CA GLU A 100 15.86 -1.44 -5.01
C GLU A 100 16.49 -0.48 -6.04
N GLY A 101 16.01 0.76 -6.13
CA GLY A 101 16.52 1.75 -7.06
C GLY A 101 16.12 1.49 -8.51
N ASP A 102 15.00 0.79 -8.73
CA ASP A 102 14.44 0.57 -10.06
C ASP A 102 14.05 1.91 -10.72
N PRO A 103 14.66 2.29 -11.87
CA PRO A 103 14.36 3.53 -12.55
C PRO A 103 12.88 3.66 -12.93
N ASN A 104 12.24 2.58 -13.39
CA ASN A 104 10.84 2.62 -13.82
C ASN A 104 9.90 2.99 -12.66
N SER A 105 10.21 2.53 -11.45
CA SER A 105 9.46 2.88 -10.25
C SER A 105 9.59 4.37 -9.91
N TRP A 106 10.78 4.96 -10.14
CA TRP A 106 10.99 6.40 -9.97
C TRP A 106 10.30 7.23 -11.05
N ASP A 107 10.25 6.74 -12.28
CA ASP A 107 9.53 7.38 -13.38
C ASP A 107 8.04 7.48 -13.06
N ILE A 108 7.41 6.41 -12.56
CA ILE A 108 6.01 6.44 -12.10
C ILE A 108 5.79 7.49 -11.01
N ILE A 109 6.71 7.61 -10.05
CA ILE A 109 6.60 8.64 -9.01
C ILE A 109 6.74 10.04 -9.62
N ASN A 110 7.69 10.25 -10.53
CA ASN A 110 7.88 11.57 -11.14
C ASN A 110 6.69 11.95 -12.02
N GLU A 111 6.14 11.03 -12.82
CA GLU A 111 4.94 11.25 -13.63
C GLU A 111 3.74 11.73 -12.78
N LEU A 112 3.55 11.18 -11.58
CA LEU A 112 2.49 11.63 -10.66
C LEU A 112 2.63 13.08 -10.19
N TYR A 113 3.83 13.67 -10.28
CA TYR A 113 4.13 15.02 -9.81
C TYR A 113 4.57 16.00 -10.92
N GLU A 114 4.80 15.52 -12.14
CA GLU A 114 5.18 16.35 -13.30
C GLU A 114 3.97 16.80 -14.15
N ASP A 115 2.79 16.21 -13.92
CA ASP A 115 1.54 16.54 -14.64
C ASP A 115 0.71 17.70 -14.03
N ASP A 116 1.28 18.48 -13.09
CA ASP A 116 0.69 19.73 -12.53
C ASP A 116 1.14 21.01 -13.27
#